data_AF-A0A9X8E9W4-F1
#
_entry.id   AF-A0A9X8E9W4-F1
#
_cell.length_a   1.000
_cell.length_b   1.000
_cell.length_c   1.000
_cell.angle_alpha   90.00
_cell.angle_beta   90.00
_cell.angle_gamma   90.00
#
_symmetry.space_group_name_H-M   'P 1'
#
loop_
_entity.id
_entity.type
_entity.pdbx_description
1 polymer ?
#
loop_
_entity_poly.entity_id
_entity_poly.type
_entity_poly.pdbx_seq_one_letter_code
_entity_poly.pdbx_strand_id
1 'polypeptide(L)'
;MVKVLVSLSAMAAAATAGSVTELPASVTKLIDYSAKPCDDFYQYACGAWYKDAVIPPDRTNIDTSFTKISIQNEAVLKKILSENKPKLAEFYSSCLDTATLSSLGLA
;
A
#
# COMPACT_ATOMS: atom_id res chain seq x y z
N MET A 1 8.60 27.96 -57.62
CA MET A 1 7.83 28.56 -56.50
C MET A 1 6.80 27.54 -56.05
N VAL A 2 7.02 26.85 -54.94
CA VAL A 2 6.01 25.95 -54.34
C VAL A 2 5.72 26.48 -52.94
N LYS A 3 4.53 27.04 -52.76
CA LYS A 3 4.03 27.53 -51.47
C LYS A 3 3.40 26.34 -50.74
N VAL A 4 4.13 25.79 -49.77
CA VAL A 4 3.59 24.76 -48.87
C VAL A 4 2.77 25.49 -47.79
N LEU A 5 1.45 25.43 -47.93
CA LEU A 5 0.50 25.87 -46.92
C LEU A 5 0.40 24.80 -45.84
N VAL A 6 1.07 25.00 -44.71
CA VAL A 6 0.91 24.15 -43.53
C VAL A 6 -0.38 24.55 -42.83
N SER A 7 -1.38 23.67 -42.91
CA SER A 7 -2.64 23.76 -42.21
C SER A 7 -2.40 23.73 -40.69
N LEU A 8 -2.87 24.77 -39.99
CA LEU A 8 -2.89 24.83 -38.53
C LEU A 8 -4.02 23.92 -38.02
N SER A 9 -3.69 22.66 -37.78
CA SER A 9 -4.60 21.67 -37.19
C SER A 9 -4.83 21.97 -35.71
N ALA A 10 -6.08 21.80 -35.29
CA ALA A 10 -6.67 22.27 -34.05
C ALA A 10 -6.28 21.50 -32.77
N MET A 11 -6.66 22.13 -31.65
CA MET A 11 -7.14 21.55 -30.40
C MET A 11 -6.09 20.93 -29.45
N ALA A 12 -5.71 21.72 -28.44
CA ALA A 12 -5.32 21.18 -27.14
C ALA A 12 -6.14 21.87 -26.06
N ALA A 13 -7.39 21.45 -25.89
CA ALA A 13 -8.07 21.62 -24.60
C ALA A 13 -7.37 20.66 -23.63
N ALA A 14 -6.31 21.13 -22.99
CA ALA A 14 -5.71 20.40 -21.87
C ALA A 14 -6.79 20.31 -20.79
N ALA A 15 -7.31 19.10 -20.56
CA ALA A 15 -8.16 18.82 -19.44
C ALA A 15 -7.42 19.29 -18.18
N THR A 16 -7.99 20.23 -17.43
CA THR A 16 -7.55 20.55 -16.08
C THR A 16 -7.97 19.40 -15.16
N ALA A 17 -7.38 18.22 -15.37
CA ALA A 17 -7.25 17.25 -14.31
C ALA A 17 -6.44 17.96 -13.23
N GLY A 18 -7.05 18.20 -12.06
CA GLY A 18 -6.48 19.03 -11.00
C GLY A 18 -5.00 18.69 -10.78
N SER A 19 -4.13 19.64 -11.09
CA SER A 19 -2.69 19.47 -10.89
C SER A 19 -2.45 19.43 -9.38
N VAL A 20 -1.98 18.30 -8.87
CA VAL A 20 -1.44 18.21 -7.51
C VAL A 20 -0.15 19.02 -7.51
N THR A 21 -0.19 20.25 -6.98
CA THR A 21 1.00 21.13 -6.94
C THR A 21 1.98 20.73 -5.85
N GLU A 22 1.51 20.01 -4.84
CA GLU A 22 2.32 19.55 -3.71
C GLU A 22 1.93 18.12 -3.30
N LEU A 23 2.94 17.29 -3.04
CA LEU A 23 2.71 15.95 -2.52
C LEU A 23 2.22 16.01 -1.07
N PRO A 24 1.28 15.14 -0.65
CA PRO A 24 0.87 15.06 0.74
C PRO A 24 2.04 14.80 1.68
N ALA A 25 1.97 15.31 2.92
CA ALA A 25 2.99 15.09 3.94
C ALA A 25 3.28 13.59 4.21
N SER A 26 2.28 12.74 4.00
CA SER A 26 2.42 11.28 4.12
C SER A 26 3.35 10.67 3.06
N VAL A 27 3.51 11.34 1.91
CA VAL A 27 4.38 10.94 0.79
C VAL A 27 5.74 11.60 0.94
N THR A 28 5.80 12.91 1.20
CA THR A 28 7.08 13.64 1.27
C THR A 28 8.01 13.10 2.35
N LYS A 29 7.47 12.59 3.46
CA LYS A 29 8.26 11.95 4.52
C LYS A 29 8.95 10.63 4.12
N LEU A 30 8.58 10.03 2.99
CA LEU A 30 9.15 8.77 2.50
C LEU A 30 10.32 9.01 1.53
N ILE A 31 10.44 10.24 1.01
CA ILE A 31 11.39 10.62 -0.03
C ILE A 31 12.77 10.87 0.57
N ASP A 32 13.79 10.25 -0.02
CA ASP A 32 15.20 10.60 0.20
C ASP A 32 15.65 11.63 -0.84
N TYR A 33 15.59 12.91 -0.47
CA TYR A 33 15.97 14.02 -1.35
C TYR A 33 17.47 14.08 -1.67
N SER A 34 18.31 13.24 -1.05
CA SER A 34 19.73 13.15 -1.39
C SER A 34 20.00 12.25 -2.61
N ALA A 35 19.06 11.36 -2.95
CA ALA A 35 19.16 10.49 -4.11
C ALA A 35 18.70 11.20 -5.40
N LYS A 36 19.38 10.93 -6.52
CA LYS A 36 19.00 11.47 -7.82
C LYS A 36 17.90 10.60 -8.44
N PRO A 37 16.71 11.15 -8.73
CA PRO A 37 15.56 10.36 -9.19
C PRO A 37 15.78 9.69 -10.56
N CYS A 38 16.59 10.28 -11.44
CA CYS A 38 16.89 9.69 -12.75
C CYS A 38 17.90 8.54 -12.69
N ASP A 39 18.64 8.40 -11.58
CA ASP A 39 19.66 7.37 -11.40
C ASP A 39 19.09 6.19 -10.60
N ASP A 40 18.42 6.48 -9.48
CA ASP A 40 17.71 5.49 -8.66
C ASP A 40 16.41 6.08 -8.11
N PHE A 41 15.33 5.85 -8.84
CA PHE A 41 14.01 6.36 -8.45
C PHE A 41 13.46 5.66 -7.21
N TYR A 42 13.84 4.40 -6.94
CA TYR A 42 13.36 3.70 -5.76
C TYR A 42 13.98 4.31 -4.50
N GLN A 43 15.30 4.52 -4.50
CA GLN A 43 15.96 5.19 -3.39
C GLN A 43 15.42 6.62 -3.22
N TYR A 44 15.23 7.38 -4.29
CA TYR A 44 14.61 8.71 -4.18
C TYR A 44 13.21 8.65 -3.55
N ALA A 45 12.30 7.83 -4.08
CA ALA A 45 10.91 7.84 -3.65
C ALA A 45 10.66 7.20 -2.28
N CYS A 46 11.48 6.22 -1.89
CA CYS A 46 11.24 5.36 -0.72
C CYS A 46 12.39 5.35 0.28
N GLY A 47 13.54 5.95 -0.03
CA GLY A 47 14.79 5.77 0.71
C GLY A 47 14.73 6.20 2.17
N ALA A 48 13.96 7.25 2.49
CA ALA A 48 13.78 7.68 3.87
C ALA A 48 12.99 6.65 4.68
N TRP A 49 11.97 6.02 4.08
CA TRP A 49 11.26 4.90 4.71
C TRP A 49 12.14 3.65 4.80
N TYR A 50 12.85 3.32 3.72
CA TYR A 50 13.65 2.10 3.62
C TYR A 50 14.74 2.03 4.70
N LYS A 51 15.31 3.18 5.07
CA LYS A 51 16.32 3.30 6.13
C LYS A 51 15.84 2.77 7.49
N ASP A 52 14.57 2.96 7.82
CA ASP A 52 13.99 2.63 9.13
C ASP A 52 13.10 1.38 9.08
N ALA A 53 12.89 0.81 7.89
CA ALA A 53 12.01 -0.33 7.69
C ALA A 53 12.60 -1.62 8.31
N VAL A 54 11.88 -2.23 9.25
CA VAL A 54 12.24 -3.51 9.87
C VAL A 54 11.18 -4.55 9.54
N ILE A 55 11.59 -5.67 8.92
CA ILE A 55 10.69 -6.80 8.67
C ILE A 55 10.42 -7.52 10.00
N PRO A 56 9.16 -7.60 10.46
CA PRO A 56 8.81 -8.34 11.67
C PRO A 56 9.08 -9.85 11.53
N PRO A 57 9.35 -10.58 12.64
CA PRO A 57 9.70 -12.01 12.58
C PRO A 57 8.63 -12.92 11.96
N ASP A 58 7.37 -12.51 11.99
CA ASP A 58 6.22 -13.24 11.43
C ASP A 58 6.00 -12.95 9.93
N ARG A 59 6.89 -12.18 9.29
CA ARG A 59 6.73 -11.73 7.90
C ARG A 59 8.01 -11.89 7.12
N THR A 60 7.84 -12.10 5.81
CA THR A 60 8.96 -12.18 4.86
C THR A 60 9.28 -10.83 4.22
N ASN A 61 8.34 -9.89 4.25
CA ASN A 61 8.48 -8.56 3.65
C ASN A 61 7.56 -7.54 4.35
N ILE A 62 7.89 -6.27 4.17
CA ILE A 62 7.03 -5.13 4.49
C ILE A 62 7.12 -4.07 3.39
N ASP A 63 6.10 -3.24 3.30
CA ASP A 63 6.01 -2.12 2.36
C ASP A 63 5.06 -1.04 2.92
N THR A 64 4.99 0.11 2.25
CA THR A 64 4.10 1.22 2.62
C THR A 64 2.70 1.12 2.02
N SER A 65 2.43 0.11 1.18
CA SER A 65 1.22 -0.06 0.39
C SER A 65 0.47 -1.35 0.77
N PHE A 66 0.77 -2.48 0.14
CA PHE A 66 0.07 -3.75 0.29
C PHE A 66 0.12 -4.32 1.71
N THR A 67 1.32 -4.47 2.28
CA THR A 67 1.49 -5.06 3.62
C THR A 67 0.83 -4.17 4.67
N LYS A 68 0.98 -2.85 4.54
CA LYS A 68 0.34 -1.89 5.44
C LYS A 68 -1.18 -2.00 5.41
N ILE A 69 -1.78 -2.03 4.21
CA ILE A 69 -3.24 -2.16 4.05
C ILE A 69 -3.71 -3.52 4.57
N SER A 70 -2.96 -4.60 4.30
CA SER A 70 -3.27 -5.94 4.80
C SER A 70 -3.35 -5.97 6.33
N ILE A 71 -2.36 -5.40 7.03
CA ILE A 71 -2.35 -5.30 8.50
C ILE A 71 -3.57 -4.52 9.02
N GLN A 72 -3.90 -3.39 8.39
CA GLN A 72 -5.05 -2.58 8.77
C GLN A 72 -6.37 -3.34 8.57
N ASN A 73 -6.51 -4.05 7.45
CA ASN A 73 -7.67 -4.88 7.17
C ASN A 73 -7.77 -6.06 8.15
N GLU A 74 -6.67 -6.71 8.49
CA GLU A 74 -6.65 -7.79 9.48
C GLU A 74 -7.16 -7.31 10.84
N ALA A 75 -6.78 -6.11 11.27
CA ALA A 75 -7.30 -5.51 12.51
C ALA A 75 -8.82 -5.28 12.47
N VAL A 76 -9.34 -4.79 11.32
CA VAL A 76 -10.79 -4.61 11.12
C VAL A 76 -11.50 -5.95 11.12
N LEU A 77 -10.97 -6.97 10.43
CA LEU A 77 -11.54 -8.31 10.39
C LEU A 77 -11.56 -8.94 11.79
N LYS A 78 -10.46 -8.85 12.56
CA LYS A 78 -10.43 -9.33 13.96
C LYS A 78 -11.52 -8.69 14.81
N LYS A 79 -11.76 -7.38 14.64
CA LYS A 79 -12.87 -6.69 15.31
C LYS A 79 -14.23 -7.27 14.90
N ILE A 80 -14.50 -7.40 13.60
CA ILE A 80 -15.77 -7.95 13.09
C ILE A 80 -15.99 -9.39 13.60
N LEU A 81 -14.94 -10.22 13.61
CA LEU A 81 -15.01 -11.61 14.08
C LEU A 81 -15.27 -11.69 15.58
N SER A 82 -14.84 -10.68 16.35
CA SER A 82 -15.13 -10.58 17.79
C SER A 82 -16.57 -10.14 18.10
N GLU A 83 -17.33 -9.61 17.14
CA GLU A 83 -18.70 -9.10 17.34
C GLU A 83 -19.78 -10.20 17.49
N ASN A 84 -19.39 -11.41 17.89
CA ASN A 84 -20.25 -12.55 18.22
C ASN A 84 -21.43 -12.81 17.26
N LYS A 85 -21.19 -12.63 15.96
CA LYS A 85 -22.17 -12.95 14.92
C LYS A 85 -22.34 -14.48 14.82
N PRO A 86 -23.57 -15.03 14.86
CA PRO A 86 -23.81 -16.47 14.84
C PRO A 86 -23.09 -17.16 13.68
N LYS A 87 -22.60 -18.38 13.90
CA LYS A 87 -21.75 -19.19 13.00
C LYS A 87 -20.37 -18.62 12.67
N LEU A 88 -20.24 -17.32 12.43
CA LEU A 88 -18.94 -16.70 12.13
C LEU A 88 -18.03 -16.70 13.35
N ALA A 89 -18.56 -16.29 14.51
CA ALA A 89 -17.82 -16.30 15.76
C ALA A 89 -17.51 -17.72 16.24
N GLU A 90 -18.44 -18.67 16.06
CA GLU A 90 -18.22 -20.09 16.36
C GLU A 90 -17.08 -20.68 15.52
N PHE A 91 -17.12 -20.46 14.20
CA PHE A 91 -16.07 -20.92 13.29
C PHE A 91 -14.71 -20.28 13.58
N TYR A 92 -14.69 -18.98 13.89
CA TYR A 92 -13.44 -18.31 14.26
C TYR A 92 -12.89 -18.84 15.59
N SER A 93 -13.75 -19.04 16.59
CA SER A 93 -13.35 -19.54 17.90
C SER A 93 -12.86 -20.99 17.85
N SER A 94 -13.43 -21.84 16.99
CA SER A 94 -12.94 -23.21 16.83
C SER A 94 -11.52 -23.28 16.25
N CYS A 95 -11.13 -22.31 15.41
CA CYS A 95 -9.76 -22.17 14.93
C CYS A 95 -8.79 -21.71 16.03
N LEU A 96 -9.25 -20.89 16.97
CA LEU A 96 -8.43 -20.33 18.04
C LEU A 96 -8.29 -21.23 19.27
N ASP A 97 -9.14 -22.26 19.42
CA ASP A 97 -9.11 -23.21 20.54
C ASP A 97 -7.95 -24.22 20.42
N THR A 98 -6.74 -23.70 20.58
CA THR A 98 -5.50 -24.48 20.52
C THR A 98 -5.42 -25.55 21.61
N ALA A 99 -6.12 -25.38 22.74
CA ALA A 99 -6.18 -26.39 23.81
C ALA A 99 -6.93 -27.63 23.34
N THR A 100 -8.14 -27.44 22.78
CA THR A 100 -8.91 -28.56 22.20
C THR A 100 -8.15 -29.20 21.04
N LEU A 101 -7.61 -28.41 20.11
CA LEU A 101 -6.83 -28.94 18.97
C LEU A 101 -5.63 -29.78 19.42
N SER A 102 -4.89 -29.33 20.44
CA SER A 102 -3.75 -30.07 21.01
C SER A 102 -4.20 -31.37 21.67
N SER A 103 -5.31 -31.34 22.43
CA SER A 103 -5.87 -32.54 23.07
C SER A 103 -6.30 -33.61 22.07
N LEU A 104 -6.67 -33.19 20.86
CA LEU A 104 -7.06 -34.06 19.75
C LEU A 104 -5.87 -34.49 18.88
N GLY A 105 -4.66 -33.95 19.11
CA GLY A 105 -3.47 -34.22 18.31
C GLY A 105 -3.48 -33.56 16.92
N LEU A 106 -4.18 -32.43 16.77
CA LEU A 106 -4.35 -31.70 15.50
C LEU A 106 -3.52 -30.41 15.41
N ALA A 107 -2.81 -30.04 16.49
CA ALA A 107 -1.96 -28.86 16.59
C ALA A 107 -0.48 -29.26 16.71
#